data_AF-A0A7X7SCC1-F1
#
_entry.id   AF-A0A7X7SCC1-F1
#
_cell.length_a   1.000
_cell.length_b   1.000
_cell.length_c   1.000
_cell.angle_alpha   90.00
_cell.angle_beta   90.00
_cell.angle_gamma   90.00
#
_symmetry.space_group_name_H-M   'P 1'
#
loop_
_entity.id
_entity.type
_entity.pdbx_description
1 polymer ?
#
loop_
_entity_poly.entity_id
_entity_poly.type
_entity_poly.pdbx_seq_one_letter_code
_entity_poly.pdbx_strand_id
1 'polypeptide(L)'
;MHLLFLILFIAISLHAAVVERSEISSVWSSHFVDFAIATDSTAKLQYVSFYDKDRKMTIAMRSLSSNDWQFKTLPQTTGWDSHNYIAMAVDDSGYIHISGNMHNAPLVYFRSSKPHSIDNFESLSMTGSNETKVTYPIFIKGIEKGELFFQYRDNANNTSTTIWNKYSTATKTWTRLTTQGFFNTEGLYSAYMTTPIKGPDDYFHVVWMWRNTPVANTNHDISHIRSKDLVHWETMSGLDVTLPIKQSTPGVIVDSVDAGNGLINIAFGIGWDNQNRAVINYHKYDVNGISQRWNTRWENGSWKIYQTSSWNSFKWPLDRNGTLGIDISGSPVKKDYSGRLVQEYSHKNFGNRMWVLNEETLQPEKDTLPIIIPGLDSLYQVKSTFPEMQVHFKVDGDYYLRWETLPENQDLARNPPLPEPTMLSVYKIDSKDPTQKLFSMKEEKSYPTFVQNSTLTINGLNENASVDLYTLKGKKISASKHTSSIQEFSNLARGTYLYIIRNGEALTPVINKVFIK
;
A
#
# COMPACT_ATOMS: atom_id res chain seq x y z
N MET A 1 0.08 -9.41 -17.53
CA MET A 1 -0.67 -8.33 -16.88
C MET A 1 -0.69 -8.53 -15.36
N HIS A 2 0.44 -8.19 -14.74
CA HIS A 2 0.51 -7.88 -13.32
C HIS A 2 0.71 -6.37 -13.20
N LEU A 3 -0.29 -5.60 -13.64
CA LEU A 3 -0.51 -4.32 -13.00
C LEU A 3 -1.37 -4.65 -11.80
N LEU A 4 -0.71 -4.97 -10.69
CA LEU A 4 -1.37 -4.90 -9.40
C LEU A 4 -1.67 -3.41 -9.22
N PHE A 5 -2.84 -2.98 -9.69
CA PHE A 5 -3.47 -1.79 -9.15
C PHE A 5 -3.76 -2.12 -7.69
N LEU A 6 -2.72 -1.97 -6.87
CA LEU A 6 -2.93 -1.74 -5.47
C LEU A 6 -3.61 -0.37 -5.45
N ILE A 7 -4.95 -0.37 -5.43
CA ILE A 7 -5.63 0.72 -4.75
C ILE A 7 -5.03 0.67 -3.36
N LEU A 8 -4.08 1.57 -3.11
CA LEU A 8 -3.33 1.65 -1.87
C LEU A 8 -4.36 2.03 -0.79
N PHE A 9 -4.98 1.02 -0.20
CA PHE A 9 -5.82 1.17 0.98
C PHE A 9 -4.91 1.22 2.18
N ILE A 10 -4.21 2.33 2.31
CA ILE A 10 -3.13 2.47 3.27
C ILE A 10 -3.73 2.45 4.68
N ALA A 11 -3.08 1.72 5.58
CA ALA A 11 -3.33 1.83 7.02
C ALA A 11 -2.78 3.18 7.50
N ILE A 12 -3.48 4.26 7.20
CA ILE A 12 -3.12 5.56 7.73
C ILE A 12 -3.97 5.78 8.98
N SER A 13 -3.29 6.09 10.08
CA SER A 13 -3.90 6.54 11.34
C SER A 13 -4.87 7.71 11.08
N LEU A 14 -5.95 7.84 11.86
CA LEU A 14 -6.87 8.99 11.80
C LEU A 14 -6.24 10.36 12.06
N HIS A 15 -4.94 10.38 12.31
CA HIS A 15 -4.17 11.53 12.77
C HIS A 15 -2.98 11.83 11.86
N ALA A 16 -3.01 11.35 10.63
CA ALA A 16 -1.99 11.66 9.66
C ALA A 16 -2.09 13.12 9.18
N ALA A 17 -1.02 13.88 9.41
CA ALA A 17 -0.87 15.20 8.86
C ALA A 17 0.29 15.20 7.85
N VAL A 18 0.13 15.95 6.77
CA VAL A 18 1.27 16.34 5.94
C VAL A 18 2.14 17.26 6.79
N VAL A 19 3.30 16.77 7.21
CA VAL A 19 4.29 17.54 8.00
C VAL A 19 5.39 18.12 7.13
N GLU A 20 5.54 17.61 5.91
CA GLU A 20 6.53 18.06 4.95
C GLU A 20 6.00 17.88 3.53
N ARG A 21 6.32 18.83 2.65
CA ARG A 21 6.15 18.71 1.21
C ARG A 21 7.44 19.15 0.53
N SER A 22 7.94 18.33 -0.38
CA SER A 22 9.11 18.63 -1.21
C SER A 22 8.75 18.44 -2.67
N GLU A 23 8.92 19.49 -3.49
CA GLU A 23 8.74 19.42 -4.93
C GLU A 23 10.02 18.87 -5.57
N ILE A 24 9.89 17.93 -6.50
CA ILE A 24 11.02 17.21 -7.09
C ILE A 24 11.31 17.75 -8.49
N SER A 25 10.41 17.52 -9.45
CA SER A 25 10.58 17.94 -10.84
C SER A 25 9.26 17.80 -11.61
N SER A 26 9.14 18.45 -12.77
CA SER A 26 8.04 18.19 -13.69
C SER A 26 8.25 16.87 -14.42
N VAL A 27 7.17 16.10 -14.57
CA VAL A 27 7.17 14.75 -15.15
C VAL A 27 6.26 14.62 -16.35
N TRP A 28 6.55 13.65 -17.21
CA TRP A 28 5.67 13.31 -18.31
C TRP A 28 4.29 12.87 -17.79
N SER A 29 3.23 13.53 -18.26
CA SER A 29 1.87 13.38 -17.72
C SER A 29 0.83 12.80 -18.69
N SER A 30 1.24 12.37 -19.89
CA SER A 30 0.28 11.92 -20.91
C SER A 30 -0.03 10.42 -20.90
N HIS A 31 0.71 9.62 -20.13
CA HIS A 31 0.36 8.22 -19.86
C HIS A 31 0.83 7.84 -18.46
N PHE A 32 0.12 6.89 -17.86
CA PHE A 32 0.45 6.37 -16.54
C PHE A 32 1.62 5.36 -16.62
N VAL A 33 2.61 5.56 -15.76
CA VAL A 33 3.66 4.59 -15.42
C VAL A 33 4.03 4.79 -13.97
N ASP A 34 4.31 3.69 -13.28
CA ASP A 34 4.71 3.72 -11.87
C ASP A 34 6.14 4.21 -11.70
N PHE A 35 6.34 5.15 -10.77
CA PHE A 35 7.66 5.61 -10.32
C PHE A 35 8.09 4.87 -9.04
N ALA A 36 9.35 5.03 -8.66
CA ALA A 36 9.92 4.40 -7.48
C ALA A 36 10.41 5.41 -6.46
N ILE A 37 10.28 5.08 -5.17
CA ILE A 37 10.82 5.83 -4.03
C ILE A 37 11.51 4.83 -3.09
N ALA A 38 12.64 5.23 -2.50
CA ALA A 38 13.32 4.49 -1.45
C ALA A 38 13.95 5.45 -0.45
N THR A 39 13.75 5.20 0.83
CA THR A 39 14.22 6.01 1.94
C THR A 39 15.16 5.19 2.81
N ASP A 40 16.43 5.60 2.83
CA ASP A 40 17.41 5.06 3.76
C ASP A 40 17.44 5.93 5.01
N SER A 41 16.70 5.51 6.03
CA SER A 41 16.62 6.22 7.31
C SER A 41 17.95 6.22 8.08
N THR A 42 18.79 5.20 7.86
CA THR A 42 20.10 5.10 8.51
C THR A 42 21.07 6.10 7.91
N ALA A 43 21.14 6.16 6.59
CA ALA A 43 21.96 7.15 5.86
C ALA A 43 21.33 8.55 5.84
N LYS A 44 20.05 8.68 6.24
CA LYS A 44 19.24 9.90 6.16
C LYS A 44 19.16 10.45 4.73
N LEU A 45 18.97 9.54 3.77
CA LEU A 45 18.87 9.85 2.34
C LEU A 45 17.56 9.32 1.77
N GLN A 46 17.06 10.01 0.74
CA GLN A 46 15.88 9.60 -0.02
C GLN A 46 16.17 9.68 -1.50
N TYR A 47 15.70 8.65 -2.21
CA TYR A 47 15.88 8.48 -3.63
C TYR A 47 14.52 8.35 -4.30
N VAL A 48 14.37 8.95 -5.49
CA VAL A 48 13.18 8.83 -6.32
C VAL A 48 13.60 8.60 -7.75
N SER A 49 13.11 7.54 -8.39
CA SER A 49 13.34 7.27 -9.81
C SER A 49 12.05 7.39 -10.59
N PHE A 50 12.06 8.21 -11.64
CA PHE A 50 10.88 8.62 -12.40
C PHE A 50 11.22 8.87 -13.88
N TYR A 51 10.21 9.10 -14.72
CA TYR A 51 10.41 9.63 -16.06
C TYR A 51 10.17 11.14 -16.06
N ASP A 52 11.19 11.92 -16.44
CA ASP A 52 11.08 13.38 -16.48
C ASP A 52 10.12 13.86 -17.59
N LYS A 53 9.92 15.18 -17.69
CA LYS A 53 9.08 15.80 -18.72
C LYS A 53 9.43 15.40 -20.17
N ASP A 54 10.67 14.98 -20.41
CA ASP A 54 11.17 14.56 -21.72
C ASP A 54 11.16 13.02 -21.87
N ARG A 55 10.49 12.31 -20.94
CA ARG A 55 10.33 10.86 -20.83
C ARG A 55 11.63 10.11 -20.50
N LYS A 56 12.68 10.80 -20.06
CA LYS A 56 13.94 10.13 -19.71
C LYS A 56 13.89 9.61 -18.27
N MET A 57 14.39 8.38 -18.07
CA MET A 57 14.50 7.80 -16.74
C MET A 57 15.54 8.60 -15.94
N THR A 58 15.11 9.19 -14.83
CA THR A 58 15.92 10.07 -13.99
C THR A 58 15.79 9.65 -12.54
N ILE A 59 16.91 9.57 -11.83
CA ILE A 59 16.96 9.43 -10.37
C ILE A 59 17.24 10.79 -9.74
N ALA A 60 16.48 11.11 -8.70
CA ALA A 60 16.73 12.22 -7.79
C ALA A 60 17.14 11.70 -6.41
N MET A 61 18.04 12.42 -5.74
CA MET A 61 18.51 12.13 -4.39
C MET A 61 18.47 13.41 -3.54
N ARG A 62 18.06 13.28 -2.27
CA ARG A 62 18.18 14.34 -1.27
C ARG A 62 18.59 13.80 0.11
N SER A 63 19.09 14.68 0.96
CA SER A 63 19.11 14.43 2.40
C SER A 63 17.70 14.61 2.98
N LEU A 64 17.33 13.78 3.97
CA LEU A 64 16.02 13.88 4.66
C LEU A 64 15.81 15.20 5.42
N SER A 65 16.87 15.97 5.67
CA SER A 65 16.79 17.30 6.29
C SER A 65 16.80 18.45 5.28
N SER A 66 16.77 18.17 3.98
CA SER A 66 16.79 19.19 2.92
C SER A 66 15.65 18.96 1.92
N ASN A 67 15.28 20.03 1.21
CA ASN A 67 14.41 19.96 0.03
C ASN A 67 15.20 20.11 -1.28
N ASP A 68 16.53 20.17 -1.21
CA ASP A 68 17.40 20.29 -2.37
C ASP A 68 17.63 18.90 -2.97
N TRP A 69 17.18 18.73 -4.21
CA TRP A 69 17.33 17.50 -4.97
C TRP A 69 18.51 17.58 -5.93
N GLN A 70 19.32 16.52 -5.94
CA GLN A 70 20.33 16.25 -6.96
C GLN A 70 19.74 15.28 -7.98
N PHE A 71 20.14 15.39 -9.25
CA PHE A 71 19.54 14.60 -10.34
C PHE A 71 20.61 13.91 -11.20
N LYS A 72 20.29 12.70 -11.66
CA LYS A 72 21.04 11.97 -12.68
C LYS A 72 20.06 11.31 -13.66
N THR A 73 20.24 11.60 -14.95
CA THR A 73 19.52 10.90 -16.01
C THR A 73 20.25 9.60 -16.38
N LEU A 74 19.48 8.52 -16.50
CA LEU A 74 19.92 7.20 -16.97
C LEU A 74 19.62 7.06 -18.48
N PRO A 75 20.35 6.20 -19.21
CA PRO A 75 20.23 6.09 -20.66
C PRO A 75 18.99 5.28 -21.09
N GLN A 76 17.81 5.68 -20.62
CA GLN A 76 16.51 5.06 -20.91
C GLN A 76 15.46 6.14 -21.16
N THR A 77 14.55 5.88 -22.09
CA THR A 77 13.43 6.77 -22.41
C THR A 77 12.17 5.92 -22.57
N THR A 78 11.10 6.28 -21.87
CA THR A 78 9.83 5.53 -21.97
C THR A 78 9.06 5.88 -23.24
N GLY A 79 8.34 4.89 -23.75
CA GLY A 79 7.37 5.02 -24.84
C GLY A 79 5.99 5.43 -24.32
N TRP A 80 4.96 4.68 -24.72
CA TRP A 80 3.57 4.85 -24.28
C TRP A 80 3.03 3.64 -23.50
N ASP A 81 3.91 2.68 -23.23
CA ASP A 81 3.58 1.42 -22.60
C ASP A 81 3.54 1.57 -21.07
N SER A 82 2.38 1.33 -20.46
CA SER A 82 2.17 1.52 -19.02
C SER A 82 2.84 0.43 -18.19
N HIS A 83 3.31 -0.65 -18.81
CA HIS A 83 4.07 -1.71 -18.17
C HIS A 83 5.52 -1.31 -17.85
N ASN A 84 6.01 -0.21 -18.42
CA ASN A 84 7.40 0.25 -18.33
C ASN A 84 7.74 0.95 -17.00
N TYR A 85 7.08 0.56 -15.91
CA TYR A 85 7.31 1.13 -14.59
C TYR A 85 8.76 0.92 -14.10
N ILE A 86 9.13 1.68 -13.06
CA ILE A 86 10.46 1.64 -12.45
C ILE A 86 10.38 0.93 -11.09
N ALA A 87 11.29 -0.01 -10.86
CA ALA A 87 11.59 -0.63 -9.57
C ALA A 87 12.93 -0.12 -9.05
N MET A 88 13.03 0.10 -7.74
CA MET A 88 14.25 0.57 -7.09
C MET A 88 14.41 -0.06 -5.70
N ALA A 89 15.65 -0.29 -5.31
CA ALA A 89 16.02 -0.62 -3.93
C ALA A 89 17.38 -0.02 -3.58
N VAL A 90 17.63 0.17 -2.29
CA VAL A 90 18.95 0.46 -1.74
C VAL A 90 19.38 -0.74 -0.92
N ASP A 91 20.49 -1.38 -1.29
CA ASP A 91 21.02 -2.53 -0.54
C ASP A 91 21.60 -2.07 0.81
N ASP A 92 21.92 -3.02 1.69
CA ASP A 92 22.39 -2.71 3.04
C ASP A 92 23.82 -2.14 3.07
N SER A 93 24.55 -2.18 1.95
CA SER A 93 25.82 -1.47 1.77
C SER A 93 25.64 -0.10 1.11
N GLY A 94 24.39 0.33 0.89
CA GLY A 94 24.06 1.64 0.35
C GLY A 94 24.07 1.75 -1.16
N TYR A 95 24.29 0.65 -1.91
CA TYR A 95 24.21 0.70 -3.36
C TYR A 95 22.77 0.82 -3.83
N ILE A 96 22.55 1.65 -4.85
CA ILE A 96 21.22 1.91 -5.40
C ILE A 96 21.04 0.99 -6.61
N HIS A 97 19.99 0.19 -6.60
CA HIS A 97 19.59 -0.72 -7.67
C HIS A 97 18.34 -0.17 -8.35
N ILE A 98 18.37 -0.08 -9.68
CA ILE A 98 17.24 0.44 -10.49
C ILE A 98 17.00 -0.49 -11.67
N SER A 99 15.75 -0.83 -11.93
CA SER A 99 15.35 -1.61 -13.10
C SER A 99 13.97 -1.18 -13.57
N GLY A 100 13.73 -1.10 -14.86
CA GLY A 100 12.45 -0.61 -15.40
C GLY A 100 12.50 -0.42 -16.91
N ASN A 101 11.46 0.17 -17.48
CA ASN A 101 11.33 0.36 -18.94
C ASN A 101 11.30 -0.97 -19.73
N MET A 102 10.61 -1.99 -19.21
CA MET A 102 10.60 -3.32 -19.81
C MET A 102 9.19 -3.91 -19.93
N HIS A 103 8.84 -4.24 -21.17
CA HIS A 103 7.74 -5.14 -21.50
C HIS A 103 8.17 -6.06 -22.65
N ASN A 104 8.46 -7.31 -22.32
CA ASN A 104 9.08 -8.28 -23.24
C ASN A 104 10.38 -7.76 -23.87
N ALA A 105 11.17 -7.04 -23.08
CA ALA A 105 12.42 -6.40 -23.49
C ALA A 105 13.64 -7.04 -22.81
N PRO A 106 14.86 -6.83 -23.32
CA PRO A 106 16.07 -7.19 -22.60
C PRO A 106 16.12 -6.53 -21.22
N LEU A 107 16.78 -7.19 -20.26
CA LEU A 107 16.94 -6.67 -18.90
C LEU A 107 17.62 -5.30 -18.94
N VAL A 108 16.93 -4.31 -18.35
CA VAL A 108 17.47 -2.99 -18.05
C VAL A 108 17.70 -2.94 -16.55
N TYR A 109 18.96 -3.05 -16.12
CA TYR A 109 19.35 -3.03 -14.72
C TYR A 109 20.59 -2.16 -14.52
N PHE A 110 20.47 -1.23 -13.57
CA PHE A 110 21.53 -0.34 -13.16
C PHE A 110 21.85 -0.53 -11.68
N ARG A 111 23.13 -0.45 -11.33
CA ARG A 111 23.60 -0.30 -9.94
C ARG A 111 24.48 0.92 -9.82
N SER A 112 24.37 1.69 -8.75
CA SER A 112 25.32 2.77 -8.48
C SER A 112 26.74 2.23 -8.37
N SER A 113 27.74 3.00 -8.81
CA SER A 113 29.14 2.57 -8.70
C SER A 113 29.70 2.74 -7.28
N LYS A 114 29.04 3.57 -6.46
CA LYS A 114 29.38 3.82 -5.05
C LYS A 114 28.12 3.77 -4.18
N PRO A 115 28.25 3.39 -2.90
CA PRO A 115 27.19 3.57 -1.92
C PRO A 115 26.72 5.01 -1.86
N HIS A 116 25.40 5.21 -1.76
CA HIS A 116 24.76 6.49 -1.49
C HIS A 116 25.13 7.62 -2.46
N SER A 117 25.48 7.29 -3.71
CA SER A 117 25.82 8.26 -4.75
C SER A 117 25.05 7.95 -6.02
N ILE A 118 24.49 9.00 -6.63
CA ILE A 118 23.81 8.94 -7.94
C ILE A 118 24.72 9.40 -9.09
N ASP A 119 26.00 9.70 -8.85
CA ASP A 119 26.86 10.32 -9.86
C ASP A 119 27.09 9.41 -11.07
N ASN A 120 27.22 8.10 -10.82
CA ASN A 120 27.54 7.10 -11.82
C ASN A 120 26.81 5.79 -11.54
N PHE A 121 26.31 5.17 -12.62
CA PHE A 121 25.64 3.88 -12.61
C PHE A 121 26.28 2.96 -13.64
N GLU A 122 26.40 1.69 -13.28
CA GLU A 122 26.82 0.61 -14.17
C GLU A 122 25.57 -0.07 -14.74
N SER A 123 25.52 -0.25 -16.06
CA SER A 123 24.51 -1.11 -16.71
C SER A 123 25.04 -2.54 -16.68
N LEU A 124 24.30 -3.46 -16.05
CA LEU A 124 24.78 -4.80 -15.74
C LEU A 124 23.74 -5.85 -16.14
N SER A 125 24.20 -7.07 -16.43
CA SER A 125 23.35 -8.26 -16.34
C SER A 125 23.20 -8.68 -14.88
N MET A 126 22.22 -9.54 -14.58
CA MET A 126 22.16 -10.20 -13.27
C MET A 126 22.95 -11.50 -13.30
N THR A 127 22.39 -12.51 -13.95
CA THR A 127 23.01 -13.81 -14.18
C THR A 127 23.37 -14.02 -15.65
N GLY A 128 22.88 -13.18 -16.56
CA GLY A 128 23.08 -13.30 -18.01
C GLY A 128 22.20 -14.35 -18.70
N SER A 129 21.31 -15.01 -17.96
CA SER A 129 20.41 -16.06 -18.46
C SER A 129 18.96 -15.68 -18.19
N ASN A 130 18.02 -15.96 -19.10
CA ASN A 130 16.61 -15.53 -18.96
C ASN A 130 16.45 -14.01 -18.80
N GLU A 131 17.22 -13.22 -19.54
CA GLU A 131 17.25 -11.75 -19.41
C GLU A 131 16.91 -11.03 -20.72
N THR A 132 16.31 -11.73 -21.70
CA THR A 132 16.06 -11.18 -23.05
C THR A 132 14.61 -10.74 -23.27
N LYS A 133 13.65 -11.25 -22.48
CA LYS A 133 12.22 -10.98 -22.57
C LYS A 133 11.61 -10.72 -21.19
N VAL A 134 12.21 -9.77 -20.48
CA VAL A 134 11.86 -9.38 -19.11
C VAL A 134 10.64 -8.47 -19.10
N THR A 135 9.78 -8.67 -18.09
CA THR A 135 8.69 -7.79 -17.69
C THR A 135 8.56 -7.82 -16.18
N TYR A 136 8.02 -6.76 -15.58
CA TYR A 136 7.65 -6.68 -14.16
C TYR A 136 8.80 -6.87 -13.17
N PRO A 137 9.82 -5.99 -13.17
CA PRO A 137 10.89 -6.06 -12.19
C PRO A 137 10.37 -5.76 -10.78
N ILE A 138 10.85 -6.50 -9.77
CA ILE A 138 10.52 -6.27 -8.36
C ILE A 138 11.77 -6.55 -7.53
N PHE A 139 12.18 -5.58 -6.71
CA PHE A 139 13.17 -5.79 -5.66
C PHE A 139 12.48 -6.14 -4.35
N ILE A 140 13.01 -7.14 -3.64
CA ILE A 140 12.48 -7.60 -2.35
C ILE A 140 13.66 -7.67 -1.38
N LYS A 141 13.61 -6.92 -0.28
CA LYS A 141 14.61 -7.05 0.79
C LYS A 141 14.33 -8.33 1.60
N GLY A 142 15.37 -9.10 1.90
CA GLY A 142 15.27 -10.24 2.81
C GLY A 142 15.09 -9.81 4.26
N ILE A 143 14.92 -10.79 5.17
CA ILE A 143 14.90 -10.52 6.61
C ILE A 143 16.33 -10.30 7.12
N GLU A 144 17.28 -11.08 6.61
CA GLU A 144 18.68 -10.97 7.03
C GLU A 144 19.37 -9.78 6.36
N LYS A 145 20.35 -9.22 7.08
CA LYS A 145 21.14 -8.11 6.57
C LYS A 145 21.92 -8.54 5.33
N GLY A 146 21.90 -7.69 4.30
CA GLY A 146 22.62 -7.88 3.05
C GLY A 146 21.88 -8.73 2.02
N GLU A 147 20.65 -9.18 2.32
CA GLU A 147 19.83 -9.94 1.39
C GLU A 147 18.93 -9.04 0.55
N LEU A 148 19.14 -9.11 -0.76
CA LEU A 148 18.27 -8.48 -1.75
C LEU A 148 17.89 -9.54 -2.78
N PHE A 149 16.62 -9.61 -3.12
CA PHE A 149 16.08 -10.50 -4.13
C PHE A 149 15.52 -9.68 -5.29
N PHE A 150 15.51 -10.29 -6.46
CA PHE A 150 14.92 -9.70 -7.65
C PHE A 150 14.02 -10.70 -8.34
N GLN A 151 12.73 -10.36 -8.40
CA GLN A 151 11.73 -11.13 -9.11
C GLN A 151 11.42 -10.43 -10.43
N TYR A 152 11.23 -11.21 -11.49
CA TYR A 152 10.69 -10.72 -12.76
C TYR A 152 10.01 -11.85 -13.53
N ARG A 153 9.27 -11.48 -14.59
CA ARG A 153 8.70 -12.42 -15.54
C ARG A 153 9.58 -12.49 -16.78
N ASP A 154 10.00 -13.69 -17.15
CA ASP A 154 10.63 -13.98 -18.44
C ASP A 154 9.58 -14.58 -19.38
N ASN A 155 9.42 -14.01 -20.57
CA ASN A 155 8.52 -14.51 -21.61
C ASN A 155 9.28 -15.10 -22.81
N ALA A 156 10.57 -15.43 -22.65
CA ALA A 156 11.32 -16.12 -23.66
C ALA A 156 10.64 -17.46 -24.02
N ASN A 157 10.78 -17.89 -25.28
CA ASN A 157 10.24 -19.16 -25.80
C ASN A 157 8.72 -19.31 -25.68
N ASN A 158 7.97 -18.20 -25.62
CA ASN A 158 6.50 -18.18 -25.47
C ASN A 158 5.99 -18.83 -24.17
N THR A 159 6.87 -18.98 -23.17
CA THR A 159 6.52 -19.45 -21.82
C THR A 159 6.71 -18.31 -20.83
N SER A 160 5.67 -17.98 -20.06
CA SER A 160 5.74 -16.96 -19.01
C SER A 160 6.25 -17.58 -17.70
N THR A 161 7.54 -17.46 -17.45
CA THR A 161 8.22 -18.01 -16.26
C THR A 161 8.48 -16.91 -15.23
N THR A 162 8.10 -17.16 -13.98
CA THR A 162 8.48 -16.26 -12.87
C THR A 162 9.88 -16.62 -12.41
N ILE A 163 10.81 -15.69 -12.55
CA ILE A 163 12.22 -15.83 -12.21
C ILE A 163 12.52 -15.07 -10.92
N TRP A 164 13.37 -15.66 -10.10
CA TRP A 164 13.91 -15.03 -8.89
C TRP A 164 15.42 -15.17 -8.85
N ASN A 165 16.09 -14.06 -8.55
CA ASN A 165 17.52 -14.01 -8.28
C ASN A 165 17.76 -13.53 -6.84
N LYS A 166 18.84 -14.00 -6.22
CA LYS A 166 19.36 -13.51 -4.94
C LYS A 166 20.65 -12.73 -5.19
N TYR A 167 20.76 -11.57 -4.58
CA TYR A 167 21.96 -10.75 -4.62
C TYR A 167 22.79 -10.99 -3.36
N SER A 168 24.09 -11.15 -3.57
CA SER A 168 25.07 -11.13 -2.49
C SER A 168 25.75 -9.77 -2.48
N THR A 169 25.49 -8.98 -1.43
CA THR A 169 26.11 -7.68 -1.25
C THR A 169 27.64 -7.79 -1.10
N ALA A 170 28.12 -8.87 -0.48
CA ALA A 170 29.55 -9.12 -0.28
C ALA A 170 30.33 -9.32 -1.59
N THR A 171 29.75 -10.09 -2.52
CA THR A 171 30.40 -10.40 -3.82
C THR A 171 29.91 -9.50 -4.95
N LYS A 172 28.86 -8.72 -4.72
CA LYS A 172 28.22 -7.83 -5.71
C LYS A 172 27.69 -8.56 -6.94
N THR A 173 27.23 -9.80 -6.75
CA THR A 173 26.76 -10.69 -7.82
C THR A 173 25.35 -11.18 -7.53
N TRP A 174 24.62 -11.48 -8.61
CA TRP A 174 23.33 -12.15 -8.57
C TRP A 174 23.49 -13.65 -8.81
N THR A 175 22.71 -14.46 -8.13
CA THR A 175 22.58 -15.90 -8.36
C THR A 175 21.12 -16.26 -8.61
N ARG A 176 20.88 -17.22 -9.50
CA ARG A 176 19.54 -17.72 -9.78
C ARG A 176 19.05 -18.59 -8.62
N LEU A 177 17.84 -18.36 -8.11
CA LEU A 177 17.27 -19.22 -7.07
C LEU A 177 16.87 -20.60 -7.63
N THR A 178 16.21 -20.63 -8.79
CA THR A 178 15.79 -21.87 -9.45
C THR A 178 15.99 -21.80 -10.95
N THR A 179 16.40 -22.90 -11.58
CA THR A 179 16.58 -22.95 -13.04
C THR A 179 15.27 -23.10 -13.80
N GLN A 180 14.24 -23.69 -13.18
CA GLN A 180 12.94 -23.95 -13.80
C GLN A 180 11.90 -22.83 -13.57
N GLY A 181 12.23 -21.82 -12.75
CA GLY A 181 11.29 -20.79 -12.30
C GLY A 181 10.59 -21.13 -10.98
N PHE A 182 9.76 -20.21 -10.50
CA PHE A 182 9.06 -20.33 -9.22
C PHE A 182 7.86 -21.30 -9.31
N PHE A 183 7.17 -21.29 -10.46
CA PHE A 183 6.03 -22.15 -10.76
C PHE A 183 6.34 -23.07 -11.92
N ASN A 184 5.87 -24.32 -11.84
CA ASN A 184 5.79 -25.23 -12.96
C ASN A 184 4.33 -25.27 -13.40
N THR A 185 4.07 -24.64 -14.54
CA THR A 185 2.71 -24.53 -15.08
C THR A 185 2.27 -25.75 -15.88
N GLU A 186 3.18 -26.71 -16.09
CA GLU A 186 2.95 -27.94 -16.85
C GLU A 186 2.47 -27.69 -18.29
N GLY A 187 2.61 -26.46 -18.80
CA GLY A 187 2.06 -26.02 -20.09
C GLY A 187 0.53 -25.86 -20.11
N LEU A 188 -0.13 -25.98 -18.97
CA LEU A 188 -1.59 -26.02 -18.85
C LEU A 188 -2.19 -24.71 -18.36
N TYR A 189 -1.45 -23.94 -17.56
CA TYR A 189 -1.96 -22.73 -16.92
C TYR A 189 -0.91 -21.63 -16.83
N SER A 190 -1.30 -20.47 -16.32
CA SER A 190 -0.42 -19.40 -15.87
C SER A 190 -0.62 -19.18 -14.37
N ALA A 191 0.42 -18.76 -13.66
CA ALA A 191 0.33 -18.36 -12.26
C ALA A 191 0.32 -16.84 -12.12
N TYR A 192 -0.55 -16.34 -11.24
CA TYR A 192 -0.64 -14.93 -10.90
C TYR A 192 -0.46 -14.73 -9.40
N MET A 193 0.71 -14.24 -8.99
CA MET A 193 1.10 -14.08 -7.59
C MET A 193 1.12 -12.63 -7.11
N THR A 194 0.96 -12.45 -5.80
CA THR A 194 1.37 -11.22 -5.11
C THR A 194 2.89 -11.15 -5.03
N THR A 195 3.45 -9.96 -4.88
CA THR A 195 4.79 -9.80 -4.29
C THR A 195 4.79 -10.43 -2.89
N PRO A 196 5.90 -10.98 -2.38
CA PRO A 196 5.96 -11.46 -1.01
C PRO A 196 5.68 -10.32 -0.01
N ILE A 197 4.79 -10.56 0.94
CA ILE A 197 4.42 -9.60 1.97
C ILE A 197 4.86 -10.14 3.32
N LYS A 198 5.69 -9.38 4.04
CA LYS A 198 6.11 -9.76 5.38
C LYS A 198 4.95 -9.61 6.37
N GLY A 199 4.62 -10.68 7.08
CA GLY A 199 3.63 -10.72 8.13
C GLY A 199 4.19 -10.39 9.52
N PRO A 200 3.30 -10.19 10.51
CA PRO A 200 3.67 -10.02 11.92
C PRO A 200 4.24 -11.29 12.56
N ASP A 201 4.17 -12.44 11.88
CA ASP A 201 4.79 -13.71 12.27
C ASP A 201 6.25 -13.85 11.77
N ASP A 202 6.81 -12.78 11.19
CA ASP A 202 8.14 -12.74 10.58
C ASP A 202 8.33 -13.71 9.40
N TYR A 203 7.25 -14.10 8.73
CA TYR A 203 7.31 -14.79 7.45
C TYR A 203 6.94 -13.84 6.31
N PHE A 204 7.53 -14.07 5.13
CA PHE A 204 6.99 -13.58 3.88
C PHE A 204 5.89 -14.51 3.39
N HIS A 205 4.74 -13.96 3.03
CA HIS A 205 3.60 -14.68 2.48
C HIS A 205 3.47 -14.38 0.99
N VAL A 206 3.20 -15.42 0.21
CA VAL A 206 2.85 -15.31 -1.21
C VAL A 206 1.48 -15.94 -1.41
N VAL A 207 0.58 -15.18 -2.03
CA VAL A 207 -0.73 -15.68 -2.48
C VAL A 207 -0.72 -15.69 -4.00
N TRP A 208 -1.33 -16.69 -4.62
CA TRP A 208 -1.50 -16.71 -6.07
C TRP A 208 -2.77 -17.44 -6.49
N MET A 209 -3.10 -17.34 -7.77
CA MET A 209 -4.10 -18.19 -8.43
C MET A 209 -3.56 -18.70 -9.76
N TRP A 210 -4.20 -19.75 -10.27
CA TRP A 210 -3.91 -20.35 -11.57
C TRP A 210 -4.89 -19.86 -12.62
N ARG A 211 -4.51 -19.90 -13.90
CA ARG A 211 -5.36 -19.45 -15.01
C ARG A 211 -5.17 -20.31 -16.25
N ASN A 212 -6.24 -20.94 -16.74
CA ASN A 212 -6.16 -21.87 -17.87
C ASN A 212 -5.90 -21.18 -19.22
N THR A 213 -6.49 -20.02 -19.45
CA THR A 213 -6.42 -19.33 -20.75
C THR A 213 -6.18 -17.82 -20.58
N PRO A 214 -6.00 -17.03 -21.66
CA PRO A 214 -5.98 -15.58 -21.56
C PRO A 214 -7.25 -14.94 -20.97
N VAL A 215 -8.38 -15.64 -20.97
CA VAL A 215 -9.67 -15.16 -20.46
C VAL A 215 -9.64 -15.09 -18.93
N ALA A 216 -9.98 -13.94 -18.36
CA ALA A 216 -9.87 -13.71 -16.92
C ALA A 216 -10.77 -14.63 -16.08
N ASN A 217 -11.97 -14.96 -16.57
CA ASN A 217 -12.87 -15.89 -15.88
C ASN A 217 -12.34 -17.34 -15.82
N THR A 218 -11.19 -17.64 -16.45
CA THR A 218 -10.52 -18.94 -16.30
C THR A 218 -9.50 -18.99 -15.17
N ASN A 219 -9.48 -17.97 -14.30
CA ASN A 219 -8.76 -18.04 -13.03
C ASN A 219 -9.43 -19.06 -12.10
N HIS A 220 -8.63 -19.83 -11.37
CA HIS A 220 -9.07 -20.88 -10.46
C HIS A 220 -8.06 -21.07 -9.30
N ASP A 221 -8.50 -21.78 -8.25
CA ASP A 221 -7.71 -22.22 -7.08
C ASP A 221 -6.80 -21.14 -6.47
N ILE A 222 -7.33 -20.37 -5.52
CA ILE A 222 -6.50 -19.45 -4.73
C ILE A 222 -5.60 -20.26 -3.78
N SER A 223 -4.32 -19.91 -3.75
CA SER A 223 -3.26 -20.71 -3.14
C SER A 223 -2.30 -19.84 -2.31
N HIS A 224 -1.59 -20.45 -1.35
CA HIS A 224 -0.71 -19.75 -0.39
C HIS A 224 0.48 -20.60 0.06
N ILE A 225 1.62 -19.93 0.26
CA ILE A 225 2.81 -20.41 0.97
C ILE A 225 3.46 -19.27 1.74
N ARG A 226 4.38 -19.63 2.63
CA ARG A 226 5.21 -18.68 3.36
C ARG A 226 6.68 -19.10 3.41
N SER A 227 7.57 -18.15 3.69
CA SER A 227 9.01 -18.38 3.82
C SER A 227 9.64 -17.38 4.78
N LYS A 228 10.66 -17.80 5.54
CA LYS A 228 11.47 -16.88 6.38
C LYS A 228 12.58 -16.19 5.59
N ASP A 229 13.09 -16.83 4.56
CA ASP A 229 14.33 -16.44 3.87
C ASP A 229 14.15 -16.27 2.35
N LEU A 230 12.91 -16.39 1.86
CA LEU A 230 12.55 -16.34 0.44
C LEU A 230 13.19 -17.45 -0.43
N VAL A 231 13.81 -18.45 0.20
CA VAL A 231 14.48 -19.58 -0.46
C VAL A 231 13.78 -20.88 -0.12
N HIS A 232 13.52 -21.13 1.16
CA HIS A 232 12.83 -22.31 1.65
C HIS A 232 11.37 -21.96 1.96
N TRP A 233 10.45 -22.72 1.39
CA TRP A 233 9.02 -22.42 1.45
C TRP A 233 8.27 -23.53 2.18
N GLU A 234 7.23 -23.15 2.91
CA GLU A 234 6.32 -24.06 3.57
C GLU A 234 4.86 -23.62 3.39
N THR A 235 3.94 -24.56 3.51
CA THR A 235 2.51 -24.26 3.63
C THR A 235 2.22 -23.59 4.97
N MET A 236 1.02 -23.03 5.13
CA MET A 236 0.59 -22.46 6.42
C MET A 236 0.57 -23.48 7.58
N SER A 237 0.46 -24.78 7.27
CA SER A 237 0.54 -25.88 8.25
C SER A 237 1.97 -26.35 8.55
N GLY A 238 2.99 -25.76 7.91
CA GLY A 238 4.40 -26.14 8.08
C GLY A 238 4.85 -27.34 7.26
N LEU A 239 4.17 -27.68 6.16
CA LEU A 239 4.64 -28.69 5.23
C LEU A 239 5.65 -28.06 4.27
N ASP A 240 6.83 -28.65 4.12
CA ASP A 240 7.85 -28.19 3.18
C ASP A 240 7.34 -28.20 1.73
N VAL A 241 7.65 -27.13 0.99
CA VAL A 241 7.29 -26.93 -0.40
C VAL A 241 8.55 -26.78 -1.25
N THR A 242 8.77 -27.75 -2.14
CA THR A 242 9.88 -27.71 -3.10
C THR A 242 9.50 -26.95 -4.36
N LEU A 243 10.38 -26.04 -4.80
CA LEU A 243 10.24 -25.34 -6.07
C LEU A 243 10.71 -26.24 -7.25
N PRO A 244 10.10 -26.11 -8.45
CA PRO A 244 8.99 -25.23 -8.78
C PRO A 244 7.63 -25.76 -8.28
N ILE A 245 6.74 -24.85 -7.91
CA ILE A 245 5.40 -25.18 -7.37
C ILE A 245 4.45 -25.55 -8.50
N LYS A 246 3.67 -26.62 -8.32
CA LYS A 246 2.61 -27.05 -9.23
C LYS A 246 1.24 -26.76 -8.62
N GLN A 247 0.18 -26.77 -9.45
CA GLN A 247 -1.18 -26.73 -8.93
C GLN A 247 -1.46 -27.94 -8.01
N SER A 248 -0.89 -29.09 -8.34
CA SER A 248 -1.00 -30.34 -7.59
C SER A 248 -0.10 -30.42 -6.35
N THR A 249 0.71 -29.40 -6.04
CA THR A 249 1.56 -29.41 -4.84
C THR A 249 0.68 -29.53 -3.59
N PRO A 250 0.88 -30.54 -2.72
CA PRO A 250 0.01 -30.76 -1.57
C PRO A 250 -0.03 -29.58 -0.60
N GLY A 251 -1.24 -29.23 -0.12
CA GLY A 251 -1.43 -28.26 0.95
C GLY A 251 -1.30 -26.78 0.57
N VAL A 252 -1.10 -26.45 -0.72
CA VAL A 252 -0.98 -25.04 -1.17
C VAL A 252 -2.32 -24.38 -1.48
N ILE A 253 -3.35 -25.14 -1.85
CA ILE A 253 -4.67 -24.60 -2.18
C ILE A 253 -5.38 -24.16 -0.90
N VAL A 254 -5.80 -22.89 -0.86
CA VAL A 254 -6.51 -22.25 0.25
C VAL A 254 -8.02 -22.42 0.11
N ASP A 255 -8.53 -22.16 -1.10
CA ASP A 255 -9.92 -22.35 -1.49
C ASP A 255 -9.95 -22.85 -2.94
N SER A 256 -10.55 -24.02 -3.16
CA SER A 256 -10.66 -24.59 -4.49
C SER A 256 -11.87 -23.98 -5.19
N VAL A 257 -11.61 -23.26 -6.26
CA VAL A 257 -12.61 -22.49 -7.00
C VAL A 257 -12.45 -22.80 -8.46
N ASP A 258 -13.45 -23.43 -9.07
CA ASP A 258 -13.38 -23.77 -10.48
C ASP A 258 -13.35 -22.51 -11.37
N ALA A 259 -12.72 -22.65 -12.54
CA ALA A 259 -12.82 -21.68 -13.61
C ALA A 259 -14.30 -21.37 -13.92
N GLY A 260 -14.62 -20.11 -14.11
CA GLY A 260 -15.99 -19.62 -14.31
C GLY A 260 -16.64 -19.04 -13.05
N ASN A 261 -16.06 -19.29 -11.87
CA ASN A 261 -16.61 -18.85 -10.58
C ASN A 261 -16.03 -17.52 -10.07
N GLY A 262 -15.45 -16.73 -10.96
CA GLY A 262 -15.23 -15.31 -10.72
C GLY A 262 -13.95 -14.94 -9.97
N LEU A 263 -12.96 -15.82 -9.84
CA LEU A 263 -11.63 -15.37 -9.39
C LEU A 263 -11.04 -14.37 -10.39
N ILE A 264 -10.32 -13.37 -9.86
CA ILE A 264 -9.69 -12.34 -10.68
C ILE A 264 -8.31 -11.95 -10.15
N ASN A 265 -7.32 -12.03 -11.03
CA ASN A 265 -5.89 -11.86 -10.73
C ASN A 265 -5.43 -10.40 -10.49
N ILE A 266 -6.36 -9.48 -10.26
CA ILE A 266 -6.12 -8.06 -9.99
C ILE A 266 -6.85 -7.55 -8.72
N ALA A 267 -7.52 -8.43 -7.96
CA ALA A 267 -8.26 -8.03 -6.75
C ALA A 267 -8.16 -9.06 -5.61
N PHE A 268 -6.94 -9.45 -5.26
CA PHE A 268 -6.66 -10.38 -4.16
C PHE A 268 -5.42 -9.95 -3.36
N GLY A 269 -5.30 -10.43 -2.12
CA GLY A 269 -4.15 -10.16 -1.27
C GLY A 269 -4.26 -10.85 0.09
N ILE A 270 -3.35 -10.50 1.01
CA ILE A 270 -3.31 -11.03 2.37
C ILE A 270 -3.16 -9.89 3.37
N GLY A 271 -3.85 -9.99 4.50
CA GLY A 271 -3.76 -9.12 5.65
C GLY A 271 -3.80 -9.94 6.94
N TRP A 272 -3.96 -9.25 8.06
CA TRP A 272 -3.98 -9.87 9.39
C TRP A 272 -5.10 -9.29 10.24
N ASP A 273 -5.75 -10.16 11.01
CA ASP A 273 -6.76 -9.77 11.97
C ASP A 273 -6.16 -9.21 13.28
N ASN A 274 -7.00 -8.90 14.26
CA ASN A 274 -6.54 -8.29 15.51
C ASN A 274 -5.68 -9.23 16.37
N GLN A 275 -5.70 -10.54 16.07
CA GLN A 275 -4.90 -11.58 16.71
C GLN A 275 -3.69 -11.99 15.85
N ASN A 276 -3.37 -11.21 14.83
CA ASN A 276 -2.29 -11.49 13.87
C ASN A 276 -2.49 -12.80 13.09
N ARG A 277 -3.73 -13.31 12.96
CA ARG A 277 -4.01 -14.45 12.10
C ARG A 277 -4.08 -13.99 10.65
N ALA A 278 -3.48 -14.77 9.75
CA ALA A 278 -3.49 -14.50 8.33
C ALA A 278 -4.92 -14.56 7.75
N VAL A 279 -5.28 -13.56 6.94
CA VAL A 279 -6.55 -13.47 6.22
C VAL A 279 -6.30 -13.15 4.75
N ILE A 280 -6.62 -14.10 3.87
CA ILE A 280 -6.53 -13.95 2.43
C ILE A 280 -7.85 -13.41 1.91
N ASN A 281 -7.81 -12.31 1.18
CA ASN A 281 -9.00 -11.65 0.62
C ASN A 281 -9.01 -11.78 -0.90
N TYR A 282 -10.18 -12.03 -1.48
CA TYR A 282 -10.35 -12.22 -2.91
C TYR A 282 -11.81 -12.00 -3.33
N HIS A 283 -12.05 -11.98 -4.63
CA HIS A 283 -13.38 -11.91 -5.22
C HIS A 283 -13.71 -13.25 -5.87
N LYS A 284 -14.94 -13.72 -5.69
CA LYS A 284 -15.54 -14.84 -6.43
C LYS A 284 -17.06 -14.66 -6.48
N TYR A 285 -17.73 -15.40 -7.36
CA TYR A 285 -19.19 -15.42 -7.40
C TYR A 285 -19.75 -16.25 -6.25
N ASP A 286 -20.92 -15.85 -5.74
CA ASP A 286 -21.75 -16.70 -4.89
C ASP A 286 -22.57 -17.71 -5.72
N VAL A 287 -23.41 -18.48 -5.03
CA VAL A 287 -24.27 -19.52 -5.63
C VAL A 287 -25.25 -18.98 -6.67
N ASN A 288 -25.56 -17.68 -6.66
CA ASN A 288 -26.45 -17.03 -7.62
C ASN A 288 -25.66 -16.36 -8.77
N GLY A 289 -24.34 -16.53 -8.80
CA GLY A 289 -23.48 -15.88 -9.79
C GLY A 289 -23.22 -14.40 -9.51
N ILE A 290 -23.57 -13.89 -8.32
CA ILE A 290 -23.36 -12.50 -7.93
C ILE A 290 -21.94 -12.35 -7.39
N SER A 291 -21.27 -11.26 -7.79
CA SER A 291 -19.93 -10.96 -7.31
C SER A 291 -19.91 -10.65 -5.83
N GLN A 292 -19.00 -11.28 -5.10
CA GLN A 292 -18.82 -11.04 -3.67
C GLN A 292 -17.33 -10.92 -3.30
N ARG A 293 -17.07 -10.28 -2.17
CA ARG A 293 -15.79 -10.32 -1.46
C ARG A 293 -15.80 -11.46 -0.46
N TRP A 294 -14.70 -12.19 -0.44
CA TRP A 294 -14.46 -13.31 0.44
C TRP A 294 -13.18 -13.07 1.23
N ASN A 295 -13.20 -13.48 2.49
CA ASN A 295 -12.04 -13.48 3.37
C ASN A 295 -11.86 -14.90 3.91
N THR A 296 -10.66 -15.46 3.75
CA THR A 296 -10.32 -16.79 4.22
C THR A 296 -9.24 -16.69 5.27
N ARG A 297 -9.55 -17.13 6.50
CA ARG A 297 -8.69 -16.96 7.67
C ARG A 297 -8.11 -18.28 8.15
N TRP A 298 -6.86 -18.26 8.57
CA TRP A 298 -6.23 -19.43 9.17
C TRP A 298 -6.71 -19.61 10.62
N GLU A 299 -7.41 -20.70 10.89
CA GLU A 299 -7.99 -21.01 12.20
C GLU A 299 -7.91 -22.51 12.50
N ASN A 300 -7.48 -22.84 13.72
CA ASN A 300 -7.49 -24.21 14.24
C ASN A 300 -6.85 -25.22 13.27
N GLY A 301 -5.73 -24.84 12.64
CA GLY A 301 -4.99 -25.70 11.70
C GLY A 301 -5.61 -25.84 10.31
N SER A 302 -6.56 -24.98 9.92
CA SER A 302 -7.17 -25.00 8.58
C SER A 302 -7.60 -23.61 8.10
N TRP A 303 -7.72 -23.44 6.79
CA TRP A 303 -8.33 -22.25 6.21
C TRP A 303 -9.86 -22.29 6.36
N LYS A 304 -10.45 -21.24 6.94
CA LYS A 304 -11.89 -21.04 7.09
C LYS A 304 -12.35 -19.93 6.15
N ILE A 305 -13.31 -20.25 5.28
CA ILE A 305 -13.76 -19.38 4.19
C ILE A 305 -15.02 -18.63 4.61
N TYR A 306 -14.99 -17.31 4.52
CA TYR A 306 -16.12 -16.43 4.85
C TYR A 306 -16.52 -15.61 3.63
N GLN A 307 -17.80 -15.67 3.24
CA GLN A 307 -18.37 -14.71 2.31
C GLN A 307 -18.59 -13.41 3.08
N THR A 308 -17.76 -12.39 2.88
CA THR A 308 -17.83 -11.15 3.66
C THR A 308 -18.93 -10.21 3.14
N SER A 309 -19.13 -10.10 1.83
CA SER A 309 -20.22 -9.26 1.31
C SER A 309 -21.52 -10.04 1.10
N SER A 310 -22.63 -9.32 1.11
CA SER A 310 -23.97 -9.82 0.79
C SER A 310 -24.64 -8.96 -0.29
N TRP A 311 -23.88 -8.59 -1.33
CA TRP A 311 -24.43 -7.83 -2.47
C TRP A 311 -25.41 -8.69 -3.27
N ASN A 312 -26.37 -8.08 -3.96
CA ASN A 312 -27.52 -8.82 -4.51
C ASN A 312 -27.74 -8.70 -6.03
N SER A 313 -26.96 -7.87 -6.73
CA SER A 313 -27.37 -7.43 -8.07
C SER A 313 -26.25 -7.23 -9.09
N PHE A 314 -24.97 -7.32 -8.70
CA PHE A 314 -23.86 -7.07 -9.62
C PHE A 314 -23.03 -8.33 -9.88
N LYS A 315 -22.85 -8.66 -11.15
CA LYS A 315 -21.89 -9.68 -11.63
C LYS A 315 -20.83 -8.98 -12.48
N TRP A 316 -19.58 -9.03 -12.04
CA TRP A 316 -18.46 -8.53 -12.82
C TRP A 316 -18.30 -9.39 -14.09
N PRO A 317 -18.42 -8.85 -15.32
CA PRO A 317 -18.23 -9.64 -16.53
C PRO A 317 -16.74 -9.95 -16.77
N LEU A 318 -16.31 -11.15 -16.35
CA LEU A 318 -14.91 -11.59 -16.43
C LEU A 318 -14.58 -12.45 -17.66
N ASP A 319 -15.56 -12.77 -18.52
CA ASP A 319 -15.36 -13.52 -19.76
C ASP A 319 -14.71 -12.65 -20.86
N ARG A 320 -13.53 -12.09 -20.54
CA ARG A 320 -12.82 -11.09 -21.34
C ARG A 320 -11.32 -11.35 -21.32
N ASN A 321 -10.66 -10.94 -22.41
CA ASN A 321 -9.20 -10.93 -22.56
C ASN A 321 -8.65 -9.51 -22.36
N GLY A 322 -7.32 -9.41 -22.22
CA GLY A 322 -6.61 -8.13 -22.17
C GLY A 322 -6.76 -7.39 -20.84
N THR A 323 -6.51 -6.08 -20.86
CA THR A 323 -6.57 -5.22 -19.69
C THR A 323 -8.00 -4.92 -19.26
N LEU A 324 -8.38 -5.45 -18.10
CA LEU A 324 -9.67 -5.23 -17.48
C LEU A 324 -9.56 -4.10 -16.45
N GLY A 325 -10.50 -3.16 -16.50
CA GLY A 325 -10.71 -2.22 -15.39
C GLY A 325 -11.21 -2.95 -14.15
N ILE A 326 -10.95 -2.38 -12.98
CA ILE A 326 -11.36 -2.94 -11.68
C ILE A 326 -12.78 -2.47 -11.36
N ASP A 327 -13.76 -3.38 -11.44
CA ASP A 327 -15.14 -3.10 -11.01
C ASP A 327 -15.34 -3.38 -9.51
N ILE A 328 -14.56 -4.31 -8.94
CA ILE A 328 -14.56 -4.64 -7.51
C ILE A 328 -13.12 -4.82 -7.02
N SER A 329 -12.78 -4.22 -5.88
CA SER A 329 -11.54 -4.50 -5.17
C SER A 329 -11.76 -4.48 -3.67
N GLY A 330 -10.82 -5.04 -2.92
CA GLY A 330 -10.79 -4.96 -1.47
C GLY A 330 -9.36 -4.82 -0.98
N SER A 331 -9.18 -4.06 0.10
CA SER A 331 -7.94 -4.05 0.84
C SER A 331 -7.71 -5.39 1.53
N PRO A 332 -6.46 -5.72 1.90
CA PRO A 332 -6.20 -6.55 3.05
C PRO A 332 -7.04 -6.11 4.26
N VAL A 333 -7.54 -7.08 5.03
CA VAL A 333 -8.10 -6.76 6.35
C VAL A 333 -6.97 -6.22 7.23
N LYS A 334 -7.31 -5.25 8.07
CA LYS A 334 -6.35 -4.62 8.98
C LYS A 334 -7.04 -4.17 10.24
N LYS A 335 -6.26 -4.05 11.30
CA LYS A 335 -6.63 -3.34 12.52
C LYS A 335 -6.60 -1.83 12.26
N ASP A 336 -7.69 -1.13 12.56
CA ASP A 336 -7.70 0.33 12.60
C ASP A 336 -7.13 0.87 13.92
N TYR A 337 -6.93 2.18 13.99
CA TYR A 337 -6.44 2.91 15.17
C TYR A 337 -7.28 2.71 16.44
N SER A 338 -8.57 2.42 16.31
CA SER A 338 -9.46 2.13 17.44
C SER A 338 -9.47 0.66 17.84
N GLY A 339 -8.63 -0.15 17.18
CA GLY A 339 -8.52 -1.59 17.39
C GLY A 339 -9.62 -2.41 16.73
N ARG A 340 -10.41 -1.83 15.82
CA ARG A 340 -11.45 -2.56 15.08
C ARG A 340 -10.84 -3.21 13.86
N LEU A 341 -11.35 -4.39 13.50
CA LEU A 341 -11.02 -5.01 12.23
C LEU A 341 -11.77 -4.30 11.10
N VAL A 342 -11.05 -3.83 10.09
CA VAL A 342 -11.63 -3.09 8.97
C VAL A 342 -11.14 -3.62 7.63
N GLN A 343 -11.96 -3.41 6.60
CA GLN A 343 -11.61 -3.68 5.21
C GLN A 343 -12.21 -2.61 4.31
N GLU A 344 -11.35 -1.91 3.58
CA GLU A 344 -11.78 -0.97 2.55
C GLU A 344 -12.09 -1.73 1.27
N TYR A 345 -13.06 -1.26 0.50
CA TYR A 345 -13.40 -1.85 -0.78
C TYR A 345 -13.85 -0.80 -1.77
N SER A 346 -13.68 -1.10 -3.05
CA SER A 346 -14.30 -0.35 -4.15
C SER A 346 -15.29 -1.25 -4.86
N HIS A 347 -16.44 -0.69 -5.24
CA HIS A 347 -17.45 -1.40 -6.00
C HIS A 347 -18.06 -0.45 -7.04
N LYS A 348 -18.21 -0.92 -8.28
CA LYS A 348 -18.72 -0.14 -9.43
C LYS A 348 -19.98 0.68 -9.11
N ASN A 349 -20.91 0.09 -8.37
CA ASN A 349 -22.18 0.73 -8.03
C ASN A 349 -22.18 1.50 -6.70
N PHE A 350 -21.22 1.24 -5.80
CA PHE A 350 -21.22 1.80 -4.44
C PHE A 350 -20.05 2.77 -4.18
N GLY A 351 -19.14 2.89 -5.14
CA GLY A 351 -17.90 3.66 -4.98
C GLY A 351 -16.98 3.02 -3.94
N ASN A 352 -16.15 3.86 -3.33
CA ASN A 352 -15.22 3.46 -2.27
C ASN A 352 -15.92 3.49 -0.92
N ARG A 353 -15.76 2.41 -0.16
CA ARG A 353 -16.46 2.12 1.11
C ARG A 353 -15.52 1.38 2.05
N MET A 354 -15.93 1.23 3.30
CA MET A 354 -15.17 0.52 4.33
C MET A 354 -16.11 -0.24 5.25
N TRP A 355 -15.84 -1.52 5.44
CA TRP A 355 -16.47 -2.34 6.45
C TRP A 355 -15.74 -2.27 7.77
N VAL A 356 -16.51 -2.21 8.86
CA VAL A 356 -16.06 -2.67 10.17
C VAL A 356 -16.53 -4.11 10.29
N LEU A 357 -15.58 -5.03 10.42
CA LEU A 357 -15.83 -6.46 10.42
C LEU A 357 -16.00 -6.98 11.86
N ASN A 358 -16.94 -7.89 12.04
CA ASN A 358 -17.03 -8.71 13.23
C ASN A 358 -15.81 -9.65 13.29
N GLU A 359 -15.09 -9.64 14.42
CA GLU A 359 -13.85 -10.41 14.57
C GLU A 359 -14.07 -11.92 14.46
N GLU A 360 -15.22 -12.46 14.84
CA GLU A 360 -15.44 -13.90 14.81
C GLU A 360 -15.87 -14.38 13.42
N THR A 361 -16.74 -13.63 12.75
CA THR A 361 -17.43 -14.07 11.54
C THR A 361 -16.93 -13.45 10.24
N LEU A 362 -16.06 -12.42 10.33
CA LEU A 362 -15.61 -11.60 9.20
C LEU A 362 -16.76 -11.02 8.36
N GLN A 363 -17.95 -10.89 8.97
CA GLN A 363 -19.10 -10.21 8.38
C GLN A 363 -19.06 -8.72 8.71
N PRO A 364 -19.49 -7.84 7.80
CA PRO A 364 -19.65 -6.43 8.08
C PRO A 364 -20.69 -6.18 9.17
N GLU A 365 -20.29 -5.58 10.29
CA GLU A 365 -21.21 -5.02 11.28
C GLU A 365 -21.65 -3.61 10.88
N LYS A 366 -20.77 -2.89 10.17
CA LYS A 366 -21.02 -1.55 9.64
C LYS A 366 -20.43 -1.42 8.25
N ASP A 367 -21.13 -0.69 7.40
CA ASP A 367 -20.69 -0.29 6.08
C ASP A 367 -20.67 1.25 6.02
N THR A 368 -19.48 1.82 5.88
CA THR A 368 -19.22 3.24 6.04
C THR A 368 -18.42 3.79 4.86
N LEU A 369 -18.29 5.12 4.76
CA LEU A 369 -17.29 5.70 3.88
C LEU A 369 -15.89 5.41 4.45
N PRO A 370 -14.86 5.27 3.61
CA PRO A 370 -13.48 5.18 4.08
C PRO A 370 -13.19 6.39 4.95
N ILE A 371 -12.37 6.19 5.99
CA ILE A 371 -12.02 7.30 6.86
C ILE A 371 -11.08 8.21 6.08
N ILE A 372 -11.63 9.33 5.63
CA ILE A 372 -10.85 10.42 5.07
C ILE A 372 -10.06 11.03 6.21
N ILE A 373 -8.74 11.03 6.09
CA ILE A 373 -7.89 11.59 7.12
C ILE A 373 -7.82 13.09 6.92
N PRO A 374 -8.30 13.88 7.89
CA PRO A 374 -8.34 15.32 7.78
C PRO A 374 -6.93 15.87 7.51
N GLY A 375 -6.78 16.57 6.38
CA GLY A 375 -5.50 17.14 5.95
C GLY A 375 -4.81 16.38 4.82
N LEU A 376 -5.25 15.17 4.49
CA LEU A 376 -4.77 14.42 3.31
C LEU A 376 -5.65 14.61 2.06
N ASP A 377 -6.83 15.22 2.17
CA ASP A 377 -7.80 15.39 1.07
C ASP A 377 -7.17 16.04 -0.16
N SER A 378 -6.32 17.04 0.07
CA SER A 378 -5.62 17.77 -0.99
C SER A 378 -4.61 16.91 -1.75
N LEU A 379 -4.16 15.79 -1.17
CA LEU A 379 -3.32 14.83 -1.88
C LEU A 379 -4.12 14.13 -2.98
N TYR A 380 -5.36 13.73 -2.71
CA TYR A 380 -6.19 12.98 -3.66
C TYR A 380 -6.87 13.85 -4.73
N GLN A 381 -6.85 15.17 -4.55
CA GLN A 381 -7.39 16.10 -5.54
C GLN A 381 -6.42 16.28 -6.71
N VAL A 382 -6.95 16.17 -7.92
CA VAL A 382 -6.23 16.49 -9.16
C VAL A 382 -6.02 18.01 -9.22
N LYS A 383 -4.78 18.45 -9.47
CA LYS A 383 -4.44 19.88 -9.59
C LYS A 383 -4.44 20.35 -11.04
N SER A 384 -4.14 19.47 -11.99
CA SER A 384 -4.22 19.76 -13.42
C SER A 384 -5.66 20.10 -13.81
N THR A 385 -5.81 21.11 -14.67
CA THR A 385 -7.11 21.46 -15.27
C THR A 385 -7.39 20.66 -16.54
N PHE A 386 -6.47 19.81 -16.98
CA PHE A 386 -6.66 18.96 -18.15
C PHE A 386 -7.67 17.84 -17.81
N PRO A 387 -8.67 17.56 -18.68
CA PRO A 387 -9.68 16.54 -18.41
C PRO A 387 -9.08 15.14 -18.16
N GLU A 388 -9.74 14.35 -17.31
CA GLU A 388 -9.42 12.94 -17.06
C GLU A 388 -8.07 12.67 -16.35
N MET A 389 -7.34 13.70 -15.94
CA MET A 389 -6.13 13.54 -15.14
C MET A 389 -6.44 12.80 -13.83
N GLN A 390 -5.53 11.93 -13.40
CA GLN A 390 -5.63 11.12 -12.20
C GLN A 390 -4.43 11.38 -11.29
N VAL A 391 -4.64 11.25 -9.98
CA VAL A 391 -3.55 11.28 -9.00
C VAL A 391 -3.03 9.86 -8.77
N HIS A 392 -1.72 9.72 -8.77
CA HIS A 392 -1.03 8.47 -8.48
C HIS A 392 -0.12 8.63 -7.26
N PHE A 393 0.10 7.51 -6.56
CA PHE A 393 0.93 7.48 -5.37
C PHE A 393 1.87 6.28 -5.34
N LYS A 394 3.05 6.48 -4.74
CA LYS A 394 3.92 5.42 -4.23
C LYS A 394 4.27 5.74 -2.79
N VAL A 395 4.27 4.74 -1.92
CA VAL A 395 4.52 4.93 -0.49
C VAL A 395 5.73 4.14 -0.05
N ASP A 396 6.55 4.77 0.77
CA ASP A 396 7.71 4.18 1.42
C ASP A 396 7.83 4.72 2.86
N GLY A 397 7.43 3.90 3.83
CA GLY A 397 7.24 4.33 5.22
C GLY A 397 6.25 5.49 5.32
N ASP A 398 6.71 6.59 5.93
CA ASP A 398 5.94 7.83 6.11
C ASP A 398 5.94 8.73 4.87
N TYR A 399 6.61 8.34 3.78
CA TYR A 399 6.79 9.19 2.59
C TYR A 399 5.89 8.76 1.43
N TYR A 400 5.20 9.74 0.84
CA TYR A 400 4.21 9.59 -0.21
C TYR A 400 4.69 10.34 -1.44
N LEU A 401 5.20 9.61 -2.42
CA LEU A 401 5.45 10.14 -3.74
C LEU A 401 4.12 10.33 -4.46
N ARG A 402 3.87 11.50 -5.04
CA ARG A 402 2.61 11.86 -5.70
C ARG A 402 2.88 12.54 -7.04
N TRP A 403 2.16 12.12 -8.07
CA TRP A 403 2.16 12.76 -9.40
C TRP A 403 0.80 12.64 -10.08
N GLU A 404 0.63 13.33 -11.21
CA GLU A 404 -0.61 13.32 -11.99
C GLU A 404 -0.34 12.94 -13.44
N THR A 405 -1.13 12.01 -13.98
CA THR A 405 -1.09 11.66 -15.41
C THR A 405 -2.50 11.41 -15.95
N LEU A 406 -2.64 11.35 -17.27
CA LEU A 406 -3.77 10.64 -17.87
C LEU A 406 -3.71 9.14 -17.51
N PRO A 407 -4.86 8.44 -17.47
CA PRO A 407 -4.89 7.00 -17.23
C PRO A 407 -4.20 6.21 -18.34
N GLU A 408 -4.11 4.90 -18.18
CA GLU A 408 -3.65 4.00 -19.24
C GLU A 408 -4.48 4.13 -20.51
N ASN A 409 -3.84 3.83 -21.65
CA ASN A 409 -4.45 3.89 -22.97
C ASN A 409 -4.11 2.66 -23.80
N GLN A 410 -4.17 1.46 -23.20
CA GLN A 410 -3.83 0.19 -23.86
C GLN A 410 -2.44 0.21 -24.53
N ASP A 411 -1.45 0.84 -23.88
CA ASP A 411 -0.09 1.00 -24.38
C ASP A 411 0.03 1.80 -25.70
N LEU A 412 -1.01 2.56 -26.06
CA LEU A 412 -1.06 3.38 -27.28
C LEU A 412 -0.86 4.86 -26.99
N ALA A 413 -0.27 5.55 -27.97
CA ALA A 413 -0.19 7.00 -27.98
C ALA A 413 -1.58 7.66 -28.01
N ARG A 414 -1.66 8.85 -27.43
CA ARG A 414 -2.87 9.69 -27.45
C ARG A 414 -2.76 10.75 -28.54
N ASN A 415 -3.89 11.09 -29.15
CA ASN A 415 -3.98 12.22 -30.07
C ASN A 415 -3.91 13.54 -29.28
N PRO A 416 -3.19 14.56 -29.78
CA PRO A 416 -3.21 15.89 -29.18
C PRO A 416 -4.62 16.51 -29.09
N PRO A 417 -4.86 17.46 -28.15
CA PRO A 417 -3.88 18.02 -27.22
C PRO A 417 -3.51 17.04 -26.10
N LEU A 418 -2.24 17.11 -25.68
CA LEU A 418 -1.72 16.37 -24.53
C LEU A 418 -1.63 17.31 -23.31
N PRO A 419 -1.73 16.81 -22.07
CA PRO A 419 -1.51 17.63 -20.89
C PRO A 419 -0.07 18.13 -20.82
N GLU A 420 0.10 19.33 -20.27
CA GLU A 420 1.43 19.81 -19.88
C GLU A 420 2.03 18.91 -18.78
N PRO A 421 3.37 18.79 -18.70
CA PRO A 421 4.06 18.10 -17.61
C PRO A 421 3.62 18.61 -16.23
N THR A 422 3.27 17.71 -15.30
CA THR A 422 2.84 18.08 -13.94
C THR A 422 3.96 17.88 -12.91
N MET A 423 3.83 18.52 -11.74
CA MET A 423 4.84 18.47 -10.69
C MET A 423 4.80 17.15 -9.90
N LEU A 424 5.91 16.42 -9.88
CA LEU A 424 6.18 15.33 -8.95
C LEU A 424 6.56 15.90 -7.58
N SER A 425 5.97 15.37 -6.52
CA SER A 425 6.27 15.81 -5.15
C SER A 425 6.30 14.63 -4.20
N VAL A 426 7.11 14.71 -3.15
CA VAL A 426 7.03 13.81 -2.00
C VAL A 426 6.44 14.54 -0.81
N TYR A 427 5.56 13.85 -0.08
CA TYR A 427 4.93 14.32 1.13
C TYR A 427 5.37 13.41 2.28
N LYS A 428 5.76 13.99 3.42
CA LYS A 428 5.94 13.22 4.64
C LYS A 428 4.66 13.30 5.45
N ILE A 429 4.13 12.14 5.81
CA ILE A 429 2.92 12.00 6.60
C ILE A 429 3.31 11.46 7.97
N ASP A 430 3.14 12.27 9.01
CA ASP A 430 3.34 11.79 10.38
C ASP A 430 2.06 11.08 10.84
N SER A 431 2.14 9.77 11.06
CA SER A 431 1.03 8.92 11.46
C SER A 431 0.97 8.66 12.98
N LYS A 432 1.89 9.26 13.76
CA LYS A 432 1.98 9.05 15.21
C LYS A 432 0.69 9.44 15.92
N ASP A 433 0.41 8.72 17.01
CA ASP A 433 -0.72 8.99 17.88
C ASP A 433 -0.76 10.47 18.27
N PRO A 434 -1.94 11.12 18.25
CA PRO A 434 -2.10 12.39 18.89
C PRO A 434 -1.81 12.14 20.36
N THR A 435 -0.67 12.63 20.82
CA THR A 435 -0.27 12.58 22.22
C THR A 435 -1.47 12.93 23.10
N GLN A 436 -1.79 12.09 24.09
CA GLN A 436 -2.54 12.52 25.26
C GLN A 436 -1.81 13.74 25.81
N LYS A 437 -2.28 14.94 25.51
CA LYS A 437 -1.68 16.15 26.07
C LYS A 437 -2.35 16.40 27.40
N LEU A 438 -1.57 16.21 28.45
CA LEU A 438 -1.97 16.42 29.83
C LEU A 438 -1.86 17.90 30.17
N PHE A 439 -2.96 18.50 30.66
CA PHE A 439 -2.96 19.87 31.16
C PHE A 439 -3.04 19.85 32.68
N SER A 440 -2.09 20.53 33.32
CA SER A 440 -2.13 20.81 34.76
C SER A 440 -2.66 22.21 34.99
N MET A 441 -3.56 22.36 35.98
CA MET A 441 -4.11 23.63 36.43
C MET A 441 -3.07 24.68 36.87
N LYS A 442 -1.80 24.30 37.03
CA LYS A 442 -0.71 25.23 37.39
C LYS A 442 -0.19 26.06 36.22
N GLU A 443 -0.55 25.72 34.97
CA GLU A 443 -0.11 26.45 33.78
C GLU A 443 -1.21 27.42 33.33
N GLU A 444 -1.33 28.57 33.99
CA GLU A 444 -2.49 29.47 33.83
C GLU A 444 -2.73 30.06 32.43
N LYS A 445 -1.86 29.85 31.42
CA LYS A 445 -2.01 30.44 30.07
C LYS A 445 -1.35 29.63 28.93
N SER A 446 -1.46 28.30 28.91
CA SER A 446 -1.01 27.53 27.73
C SER A 446 -2.12 27.38 26.67
N TYR A 447 -1.77 27.59 25.39
CA TYR A 447 -2.64 27.35 24.23
C TYR A 447 -2.17 26.11 23.47
N PRO A 448 -2.40 24.91 24.01
CA PRO A 448 -2.01 23.69 23.34
C PRO A 448 -2.76 23.50 22.02
N THR A 449 -2.01 23.13 21.00
CA THR A 449 -2.54 22.60 19.74
C THR A 449 -2.70 21.09 19.83
N PHE A 450 -3.90 20.63 19.50
CA PHE A 450 -4.28 19.22 19.38
C PHE A 450 -4.62 18.91 17.92
N VAL A 451 -4.68 17.62 17.56
CA VAL A 451 -5.16 17.15 16.25
C VAL A 451 -6.63 16.73 16.37
N GLN A 452 -7.43 16.81 15.30
CA GLN A 452 -8.79 16.29 15.29
C GLN A 452 -8.89 14.87 15.89
N ASN A 453 -9.93 14.61 16.70
CA ASN A 453 -10.14 13.39 17.49
C ASN A 453 -9.19 13.15 18.68
N SER A 454 -8.35 14.13 19.05
CA SER A 454 -7.56 14.06 20.29
C SER A 454 -8.42 13.98 21.55
N THR A 455 -7.86 13.40 22.62
CA THR A 455 -8.41 13.48 23.98
C THR A 455 -7.83 14.69 24.71
N LEU A 456 -8.71 15.56 25.21
CA LEU A 456 -8.37 16.62 26.16
C LEU A 456 -8.53 16.09 27.58
N THR A 457 -7.42 15.99 28.33
CA THR A 457 -7.42 15.57 29.74
C THR A 457 -7.08 16.76 30.63
N ILE A 458 -7.99 17.11 31.55
CA ILE A 458 -7.83 18.18 32.54
C ILE A 458 -7.58 17.53 33.91
N ASN A 459 -6.39 17.75 34.46
CA ASN A 459 -5.97 17.19 35.75
C ASN A 459 -5.92 18.23 36.87
N GLY A 460 -6.00 17.76 38.11
CA GLY A 460 -5.91 18.62 39.30
C GLY A 460 -7.22 19.34 39.60
N LEU A 461 -8.34 18.71 39.24
CA LEU A 461 -9.67 19.18 39.60
C LEU A 461 -9.92 18.93 41.09
N ASN A 462 -10.61 19.87 41.75
CA ASN A 462 -11.07 19.67 43.12
C ASN A 462 -12.16 18.60 43.16
N GLU A 463 -12.32 17.92 44.30
CA GLU A 463 -13.46 17.02 44.52
C GLU A 463 -14.77 17.80 44.30
N ASN A 464 -15.70 17.22 43.53
CA ASN A 464 -16.97 17.83 43.11
C ASN A 464 -16.86 18.99 42.11
N ALA A 465 -15.72 19.17 41.43
CA ALA A 465 -15.65 20.07 40.30
C ALA A 465 -16.48 19.54 39.11
N SER A 466 -17.13 20.46 38.40
CA SER A 466 -17.78 20.22 37.10
C SER A 466 -17.00 20.92 36.00
N VAL A 467 -16.94 20.30 34.83
CA VAL A 467 -16.33 20.89 33.63
C VAL A 467 -17.33 20.88 32.49
N ASP A 468 -17.56 22.05 31.91
CA ASP A 468 -18.33 22.24 30.70
C ASP A 468 -17.40 22.59 29.53
N LEU A 469 -17.56 21.92 28.40
CA LEU A 469 -16.84 22.22 27.17
C LEU A 469 -17.78 22.89 26.17
N TYR A 470 -17.31 23.91 25.47
CA TYR A 470 -18.04 24.72 24.50
C TYR A 470 -17.24 24.90 23.22
N THR A 471 -17.92 25.09 22.09
CA THR A 471 -17.28 25.62 20.87
C THR A 471 -16.96 27.10 21.07
N LEU A 472 -16.07 27.65 20.23
CA LEU A 472 -15.80 29.10 20.18
C LEU A 472 -17.07 29.94 19.92
N LYS A 473 -18.08 29.36 19.26
CA LYS A 473 -19.39 29.99 19.03
C LYS A 473 -20.35 29.88 20.22
N GLY A 474 -19.88 29.39 21.37
CA GLY A 474 -20.66 29.29 22.61
C GLY A 474 -21.60 28.08 22.70
N LYS A 475 -21.58 27.16 21.71
CA LYS A 475 -22.39 25.93 21.79
C LYS A 475 -21.77 24.96 22.79
N LYS A 476 -22.51 24.60 23.85
CA LYS A 476 -22.11 23.58 24.82
C LYS A 476 -22.05 22.20 24.16
N ILE A 477 -20.97 21.46 24.40
CA ILE A 477 -20.65 20.17 23.78
C ILE A 477 -20.82 19.04 24.78
N SER A 478 -20.36 19.22 26.02
CA SER A 478 -20.44 18.21 27.07
C SER A 478 -20.42 18.87 28.45
N ALA A 479 -20.99 18.17 29.44
CA ALA A 479 -20.99 18.53 30.86
C ALA A 479 -20.62 17.31 31.68
N SER A 480 -19.63 17.43 32.55
CA SER A 480 -19.36 16.45 33.60
C SER A 480 -19.92 16.96 34.92
N LYS A 481 -20.69 16.13 35.64
CA LYS A 481 -21.34 16.56 36.89
C LYS A 481 -20.52 16.32 38.16
N HIS A 482 -19.60 15.35 38.21
CA HIS A 482 -18.78 15.11 39.39
C HIS A 482 -17.47 14.44 38.98
N THR A 483 -16.33 15.07 39.27
CA THR A 483 -14.99 14.54 38.96
C THR A 483 -14.20 14.28 40.23
N SER A 484 -13.39 13.22 40.26
CA SER A 484 -12.57 12.83 41.43
C SER A 484 -11.13 13.34 41.37
N SER A 485 -10.70 13.96 40.26
CA SER A 485 -9.41 14.70 40.08
C SER A 485 -9.08 14.97 38.61
N ILE A 486 -9.73 14.26 37.68
CA ILE A 486 -9.47 14.27 36.23
C ILE A 486 -10.78 14.36 35.45
N GLN A 487 -10.77 15.10 34.33
CA GLN A 487 -11.84 15.08 33.33
C GLN A 487 -11.27 14.87 31.93
N GLU A 488 -11.88 13.96 31.16
CA GLU A 488 -11.51 13.70 29.78
C GLU A 488 -12.63 14.08 28.79
N PHE A 489 -12.23 14.63 27.63
CA PHE A 489 -13.09 14.88 26.49
C PHE A 489 -12.44 14.30 25.22
N SER A 490 -13.00 13.23 24.68
CA SER A 490 -12.47 12.51 23.51
C SER A 490 -13.25 12.84 22.24
N ASN A 491 -12.71 12.48 21.06
CA ASN A 491 -13.36 12.62 19.75
C ASN A 491 -13.75 14.07 19.38
N LEU A 492 -12.95 15.06 19.81
CA LEU A 492 -13.25 16.46 19.51
C LEU A 492 -12.95 16.79 18.04
N ALA A 493 -13.90 17.43 17.34
CA ALA A 493 -13.73 17.86 15.95
C ALA A 493 -12.65 18.96 15.81
N ARG A 494 -12.17 19.22 14.60
CA ARG A 494 -11.31 20.38 14.32
C ARG A 494 -12.02 21.68 14.71
N GLY A 495 -11.37 22.51 15.52
CA GLY A 495 -11.96 23.77 15.99
C GLY A 495 -11.27 24.36 17.21
N THR A 496 -11.73 25.54 17.62
CA THR A 496 -11.34 26.13 18.91
C THR A 496 -12.44 25.88 19.93
N TYR A 497 -12.05 25.43 21.12
CA TYR A 497 -12.97 25.13 22.20
C TYR A 497 -12.68 25.99 23.42
N LEU A 498 -13.73 26.27 24.18
CA LEU A 498 -13.71 26.94 25.46
C LEU A 498 -14.10 25.92 26.53
N TYR A 499 -13.46 25.91 27.68
CA TYR A 499 -13.95 25.13 28.81
C TYR A 499 -14.18 26.01 30.02
N ILE A 500 -15.15 25.61 30.84
CA ILE A 500 -15.53 26.26 32.10
C ILE A 500 -15.44 25.21 33.20
N ILE A 501 -14.66 25.50 34.23
CA ILE A 501 -14.60 24.70 35.45
C ILE A 501 -15.40 25.39 36.54
N ARG A 502 -16.23 24.66 37.28
CA ARG A 502 -16.91 25.14 38.50
C ARG A 502 -16.58 24.24 39.68
N ASN A 503 -16.01 24.80 40.72
CA ASN A 503 -15.62 24.08 41.94
C ASN A 503 -16.71 24.25 43.01
N GLY A 504 -17.63 23.28 43.12
CA GLY A 504 -18.73 23.36 44.10
C GLY A 504 -19.53 24.67 44.03
N GLU A 505 -19.89 25.23 45.19
CA GLU A 505 -20.68 26.47 45.32
C GLU A 505 -19.87 27.77 45.11
N ALA A 506 -18.57 27.70 44.78
CA ALA A 506 -17.75 28.89 44.53
C ALA A 506 -17.98 29.48 43.13
N LEU A 507 -18.32 30.77 43.09
CA LEU A 507 -18.99 31.47 41.98
C LEU A 507 -18.09 32.03 40.86
N THR A 508 -16.80 31.68 40.76
CA THR A 508 -15.92 32.27 39.73
C THR A 508 -15.46 31.23 38.70
N PRO A 509 -16.18 31.07 37.57
CA PRO A 509 -15.73 30.19 36.49
C PRO A 509 -14.47 30.72 35.81
N VAL A 510 -13.49 29.85 35.57
CA VAL A 510 -12.32 30.16 34.74
C VAL A 510 -12.63 29.74 33.30
N ILE A 511 -12.50 30.67 32.35
CA ILE A 511 -12.67 30.40 30.91
C ILE A 511 -11.29 30.33 30.25
N ASN A 512 -10.95 29.16 29.73
CA ASN A 512 -9.71 28.93 28.98
C ASN A 512 -10.01 28.44 27.56
N LYS A 513 -9.02 28.53 26.66
CA LYS A 513 -9.14 28.20 25.23
C LYS A 513 -8.17 27.09 24.83
N VAL A 514 -8.63 26.20 23.95
CA VAL A 514 -7.82 25.15 23.32
C VAL A 514 -8.02 25.14 21.81
N PHE A 515 -6.95 24.90 21.06
CA PHE A 515 -6.99 24.77 19.60
C PHE A 515 -6.87 23.31 19.19
N ILE A 516 -7.83 22.82 18.43
CA ILE A 516 -7.78 21.51 17.77
C ILE A 516 -7.64 21.80 16.28
N LYS A 517 -6.44 21.58 15.76
CA LYS A 517 -6.05 21.85 14.39
C LYS A 517 -6.40 20.71 13.45
#